data_AF-A0A1V5X8A2-F1
#
_entry.id   AF-A0A1V5X8A2-F1
#
_cell.length_a   1.000
_cell.length_b   1.000
_cell.length_c   1.000
_cell.angle_alpha   90.00
_cell.angle_beta   90.00
_cell.angle_gamma   90.00
#
_symmetry.space_group_name_H-M   'P 1'
#
loop_
_entity.id
_entity.type
_entity.pdbx_description
1 polymer ?
#
loop_
_entity_poly.entity_id
_entity_poly.type
_entity_poly.pdbx_seq_one_letter_code
_entity_poly.pdbx_strand_id
1 'polypeptide(L)'
;MSQLALQFRLAGIPVRVEPGFWLIALLLGMSGSAKTIVLWMAVVFLSVLIHELGHALMARAFGASPEVTLYMMGGLTRSVYPSGHIHSRFRSALVTLAGPFAGFVLAGLTFVLLLLVQPREGTPALTVGLMLLWINLGWGMVNLLPVLPLDGGNLLREVLSGPGPEVGWVRALWVSVIVGPLVALASWKADMTWAAVLFAFFSYSAGKQLVQLSGIRKDFGRGLDARLEQAQQALVEGQFEKALSLASEVAEQARTKELREHAIHLAVMAQLELGEAQQALDRLERLSPDRADPFLYGLCLLSVDRPQEAVASLQRAVETKAHPKAKHVLVEALQRAGEQAAADELRKQLEI
;
A
#
# COMPACT_ATOMS: atom_id res chain seq x y z
N MET A 1 13.50 -0.52 -6.49
CA MET A 1 12.84 -0.05 -7.72
C MET A 1 13.18 -1.04 -8.83
N SER A 2 12.18 -1.53 -9.58
CA SER A 2 12.39 -2.49 -10.68
C SER A 2 13.25 -1.87 -11.79
N GLN A 3 14.40 -2.48 -12.09
CA GLN A 3 15.28 -2.05 -13.19
C GLN A 3 14.67 -2.31 -14.59
N LEU A 4 13.50 -2.96 -14.65
CA LEU A 4 12.83 -3.40 -15.89
C LEU A 4 11.65 -2.49 -16.30
N ALA A 5 11.41 -1.38 -15.60
CA ALA A 5 10.32 -0.47 -15.94
C ALA A 5 10.67 0.41 -17.14
N LEU A 6 9.77 0.46 -18.14
CA LEU A 6 9.88 1.40 -19.27
C LEU A 6 9.55 2.81 -18.77
N GLN A 7 10.35 3.81 -19.14
CA GLN A 7 10.14 5.20 -18.75
C GLN A 7 10.23 6.11 -19.98
N PHE A 8 9.25 7.01 -20.11
CA PHE A 8 9.23 8.03 -21.14
C PHE A 8 8.48 9.27 -20.65
N ARG A 9 8.48 10.34 -21.45
CA ARG A 9 7.68 11.54 -21.17
C ARG A 9 6.68 11.77 -22.30
N LEU A 10 5.45 12.09 -21.94
CA LEU A 10 4.40 12.41 -22.89
C LEU A 10 3.75 13.73 -22.51
N ALA A 11 3.72 14.69 -23.44
CA ALA A 11 3.33 16.07 -23.19
C ALA A 11 4.05 16.71 -21.97
N GLY A 12 5.26 16.27 -21.62
CA GLY A 12 5.99 16.74 -20.43
C GLY A 12 5.64 16.03 -19.11
N ILE A 13 4.73 15.06 -19.13
CA ILE A 13 4.34 14.23 -17.98
C ILE A 13 5.21 12.96 -17.98
N PRO A 14 5.91 12.63 -16.89
CA PRO A 14 6.64 11.36 -16.77
C PRO A 14 5.66 10.18 -16.74
N VAL A 15 5.94 9.18 -17.58
CA VAL A 15 5.17 7.93 -17.66
C VAL A 15 6.11 6.76 -17.41
N ARG A 16 5.73 5.92 -16.46
CA ARG A 16 6.41 4.67 -16.11
C ARG A 16 5.49 3.49 -16.39
N VAL A 17 6.01 2.43 -17.02
CA VAL A 17 5.27 1.20 -17.27
C VAL A 17 6.02 0.04 -16.62
N GLU A 18 5.41 -0.56 -15.60
CA GLU A 18 5.99 -1.69 -14.89
C GLU A 18 5.73 -3.01 -15.65
N PRO A 19 6.64 -4.01 -15.54
CA PRO A 19 6.44 -5.32 -16.18
C PRO A 19 5.10 -6.00 -15.83
N GLY A 20 4.60 -5.78 -14.61
CA GLY A 20 3.32 -6.32 -14.16
C GLY A 20 2.11 -5.85 -14.98
N PHE A 21 2.19 -4.67 -15.60
CA PHE A 21 1.16 -4.18 -16.51
C PHE A 21 1.01 -5.07 -17.75
N TRP A 22 2.14 -5.44 -18.37
CA TRP A 22 2.14 -6.29 -19.55
C TRP A 22 1.66 -7.71 -19.23
N LEU A 23 2.03 -8.22 -18.05
CA LEU A 23 1.57 -9.52 -17.57
C LEU A 23 0.04 -9.56 -17.44
N ILE A 24 -0.57 -8.57 -16.77
CA ILE A 24 -2.03 -8.59 -16.61
C ILE A 24 -2.76 -8.35 -17.94
N ALA A 25 -2.25 -7.46 -18.81
CA ALA A 25 -2.83 -7.23 -20.13
C ALA A 25 -2.82 -8.50 -20.99
N LEU A 26 -1.72 -9.26 -20.93
CA LEU A 26 -1.62 -10.57 -21.56
C LEU A 26 -2.66 -11.53 -20.98
N LEU A 27 -2.70 -11.70 -19.65
CA LEU A 27 -3.59 -12.65 -18.97
C LEU A 27 -5.09 -12.40 -19.31
N LEU A 28 -5.51 -11.14 -19.34
CA LEU A 28 -6.88 -10.75 -19.70
C LEU A 28 -7.19 -10.95 -21.19
N GLY A 29 -6.16 -10.97 -22.04
CA GLY A 29 -6.28 -11.10 -23.50
C GLY A 29 -5.95 -12.49 -24.04
N MET A 30 -5.66 -13.49 -23.20
CA MET A 30 -5.16 -14.80 -23.65
C MET A 30 -6.16 -15.61 -24.49
N SER A 31 -7.36 -15.09 -24.72
CA SER A 31 -8.32 -15.67 -25.65
C SER A 31 -8.02 -15.25 -27.10
N GLY A 32 -7.36 -16.10 -27.88
CA GLY A 32 -7.27 -15.95 -29.33
C GLY A 32 -5.90 -16.22 -29.94
N SER A 33 -5.70 -15.75 -31.17
CA SER A 33 -4.43 -15.90 -31.89
C SER A 33 -3.34 -14.97 -31.33
N ALA A 34 -2.06 -15.31 -31.56
CA ALA A 34 -0.94 -14.45 -31.17
C ALA A 34 -1.06 -13.01 -31.72
N LYS A 35 -1.58 -12.85 -32.95
CA LYS A 35 -1.84 -11.53 -33.54
C LYS A 35 -2.90 -10.76 -32.75
N THR A 36 -4.00 -11.42 -32.38
CA THR A 36 -5.09 -10.82 -31.59
C THR A 36 -4.59 -10.38 -30.22
N ILE A 37 -3.74 -11.18 -29.58
CA ILE A 37 -3.14 -10.86 -28.27
C ILE A 37 -2.26 -9.60 -28.37
N VAL A 38 -1.42 -9.48 -29.40
CA VAL A 38 -0.58 -8.29 -29.60
C VAL A 38 -1.42 -7.04 -29.81
N LEU A 39 -2.48 -7.14 -30.64
CA LEU A 39 -3.41 -6.03 -30.84
C LEU A 39 -4.12 -5.65 -29.54
N TRP A 40 -4.60 -6.64 -28.79
CA TRP A 40 -5.23 -6.43 -27.48
C TRP A 40 -4.31 -5.70 -26.52
N MET A 41 -3.06 -6.16 -26.36
CA MET A 41 -2.09 -5.53 -25.46
C MET A 41 -1.81 -4.07 -25.86
N ALA A 42 -1.69 -3.79 -27.16
CA ALA A 42 -1.51 -2.42 -27.65
C ALA A 42 -2.73 -1.53 -27.37
N VAL A 43 -3.95 -2.05 -27.57
CA VAL A 43 -5.20 -1.33 -27.31
C VAL A 43 -5.39 -1.08 -25.81
N VAL A 44 -5.15 -2.07 -24.95
CA VAL A 44 -5.19 -1.92 -23.49
C VAL A 44 -4.18 -0.86 -23.05
N PHE A 45 -2.93 -0.95 -23.51
CA PHE A 45 -1.90 0.04 -23.20
C PHE A 45 -2.32 1.44 -23.60
N LEU A 46 -2.77 1.64 -24.84
CA LEU A 46 -3.19 2.96 -25.34
C LEU A 46 -4.39 3.50 -24.56
N SER A 47 -5.39 2.66 -24.28
CA SER A 47 -6.62 3.07 -23.60
C SER A 47 -6.35 3.47 -22.15
N VAL A 48 -5.60 2.64 -21.40
CA VAL A 48 -5.24 2.97 -20.00
C VAL A 48 -4.31 4.19 -19.97
N LEU A 49 -3.36 4.31 -20.90
CA LEU A 49 -2.51 5.49 -20.99
C LEU A 49 -3.33 6.77 -21.23
N ILE A 50 -4.28 6.76 -22.18
CA ILE A 50 -5.13 7.92 -22.47
C ILE A 50 -6.01 8.27 -21.27
N HIS A 51 -6.54 7.26 -20.58
CA HIS A 51 -7.30 7.43 -19.35
C HIS A 51 -6.47 8.12 -18.26
N GLU A 52 -5.27 7.62 -17.95
CA GLU A 52 -4.39 8.24 -16.95
C GLU A 52 -3.93 9.64 -17.34
N LEU A 53 -3.67 9.86 -18.63
CA LEU A 53 -3.37 11.20 -19.14
C LEU A 53 -4.55 12.16 -18.92
N GLY A 54 -5.80 11.70 -18.99
CA GLY A 54 -6.98 12.50 -18.66
C GLY A 54 -6.86 13.07 -17.24
N HIS A 55 -6.61 12.22 -16.26
CA HIS A 55 -6.37 12.65 -14.88
C HIS A 55 -5.17 13.60 -14.77
N ALA A 56 -4.04 13.22 -15.37
CA ALA A 56 -2.79 13.94 -15.25
C ALA A 56 -2.88 15.34 -15.89
N LEU A 57 -3.49 15.47 -17.06
CA LEU A 57 -3.69 16.74 -17.76
C LEU A 57 -4.62 17.67 -16.97
N MET A 58 -5.70 17.15 -16.38
CA MET A 58 -6.59 17.94 -15.54
C MET A 58 -5.90 18.38 -14.25
N ALA A 59 -5.16 17.49 -13.58
CA ALA A 59 -4.38 17.83 -12.39
C ALA A 59 -3.35 18.92 -12.69
N ARG A 60 -2.66 18.81 -13.83
CA ARG A 60 -1.71 19.82 -14.30
C ARG A 60 -2.37 21.15 -14.62
N ALA A 61 -3.57 21.15 -15.20
CA ALA A 61 -4.35 22.37 -15.42
C ALA A 61 -4.70 23.08 -14.10
N PHE A 62 -4.77 22.34 -12.99
CA PHE A 62 -4.90 22.90 -11.64
C PHE A 62 -3.57 23.20 -10.94
N GLY A 63 -2.43 23.17 -11.66
CA GLY A 63 -1.12 23.52 -11.15
C GLY A 63 -0.35 22.36 -10.49
N ALA A 64 -0.81 21.12 -10.62
CA ALA A 64 -0.09 19.96 -10.12
C ALA A 64 1.07 19.56 -11.03
N SER A 65 2.03 18.85 -10.44
CA SER A 65 3.05 18.08 -11.16
C SER A 65 2.66 16.59 -11.15
N PRO A 66 2.01 16.08 -12.21
CA PRO A 66 1.59 14.68 -12.26
C PRO A 66 2.71 13.74 -12.75
N GLU A 67 2.66 12.49 -12.30
CA GLU A 67 3.42 11.34 -12.80
C GLU A 67 2.44 10.17 -12.99
N VAL A 68 2.55 9.47 -14.12
CA VAL A 68 1.72 8.31 -14.45
C VAL A 68 2.54 7.04 -14.29
N THR A 69 2.02 6.07 -13.54
CA THR A 69 2.60 4.71 -13.45
C THR A 69 1.57 3.68 -13.86
N LEU A 70 1.86 2.92 -14.90
CA LEU A 70 1.07 1.75 -15.31
C LEU A 70 1.64 0.50 -14.62
N TYR A 71 0.80 -0.22 -13.90
CA TYR A 71 1.17 -1.36 -13.07
C TYR A 71 0.10 -2.46 -13.15
N MET A 72 0.26 -3.53 -12.37
CA MET A 72 -0.61 -4.72 -12.46
C MET A 72 -2.11 -4.44 -12.22
N MET A 73 -2.47 -3.36 -11.52
CA MET A 73 -3.88 -3.00 -11.27
C MET A 73 -4.42 -1.95 -12.25
N GLY A 74 -3.71 -1.66 -13.35
CA GLY A 74 -4.08 -0.64 -14.33
C GLY A 74 -3.11 0.53 -14.33
N GLY A 75 -3.61 1.74 -14.09
CA GLY A 75 -2.81 2.96 -14.00
C GLY A 75 -2.94 3.65 -12.65
N LEU A 76 -1.92 4.42 -12.29
CA LEU A 76 -1.91 5.29 -11.12
C LEU A 76 -1.31 6.64 -11.51
N THR A 77 -2.15 7.68 -11.51
CA THR A 77 -1.72 9.06 -11.61
C THR A 77 -1.45 9.64 -10.22
N ARG A 78 -0.18 9.90 -9.91
CA ARG A 78 0.22 10.63 -8.70
C ARG A 78 0.38 12.10 -9.06
N SER A 79 -0.19 12.99 -8.24
CA SER A 79 -0.10 14.43 -8.47
C SER A 79 0.44 15.12 -7.22
N VAL A 80 1.57 15.81 -7.36
CA VAL A 80 2.14 16.63 -6.29
C VAL A 80 1.74 18.08 -6.53
N TYR A 81 1.13 18.70 -5.53
CA TYR A 81 0.71 20.09 -5.59
C TYR A 81 1.66 20.99 -4.80
N PRO A 82 1.89 22.23 -5.25
CA PRO A 82 2.70 23.19 -4.50
C PRO A 82 2.14 23.42 -3.08
N SER A 83 3.03 23.60 -2.11
CA SER A 83 2.67 23.88 -0.72
C SER A 83 1.73 25.09 -0.60
N GLY A 84 0.66 24.97 0.20
CA GLY A 84 -0.33 26.03 0.39
C GLY A 84 -1.53 26.01 -0.56
N HIS A 85 -1.59 25.07 -1.51
CA HIS A 85 -2.80 24.86 -2.32
C HIS A 85 -3.90 24.18 -1.51
N ILE A 86 -4.99 24.91 -1.22
CA ILE A 86 -6.20 24.33 -0.62
C ILE A 86 -6.95 23.54 -1.70
N HIS A 87 -6.98 22.23 -1.54
CA HIS A 87 -7.71 21.34 -2.44
C HIS A 87 -9.22 21.54 -2.33
N SER A 88 -9.80 22.15 -3.36
CA SER A 88 -11.26 22.16 -3.52
C SER A 88 -11.73 20.77 -3.94
N ARG A 89 -12.73 20.24 -3.23
CA ARG A 89 -13.39 18.94 -3.53
C ARG A 89 -13.89 18.86 -4.96
N PHE A 90 -14.36 19.99 -5.49
CA PHE A 90 -14.79 20.09 -6.88
C PHE A 90 -13.64 19.85 -7.86
N ARG A 91 -12.45 20.39 -7.61
CA ARG A 91 -11.26 20.13 -8.44
C ARG A 91 -10.84 18.67 -8.37
N SER A 92 -10.87 18.05 -7.19
CA SER A 92 -10.58 16.62 -7.04
C SER A 92 -11.55 15.78 -7.87
N ALA A 93 -12.86 16.05 -7.76
CA ALA A 93 -13.89 15.39 -8.56
C ALA A 93 -13.67 15.56 -10.08
N LEU A 94 -13.30 16.77 -10.54
CA LEU A 94 -12.99 17.00 -11.95
C LEU A 94 -11.75 16.23 -12.42
N VAL A 95 -10.69 16.15 -11.60
CA VAL A 95 -9.51 15.33 -11.91
C VAL A 95 -9.92 13.85 -12.02
N THR A 96 -10.68 13.33 -11.07
CA THR A 96 -11.17 11.94 -11.09
C THR A 96 -12.08 11.65 -12.29
N LEU A 97 -12.91 12.59 -12.72
CA LEU A 97 -13.76 12.39 -13.90
C LEU A 97 -13.01 12.53 -15.23
N ALA A 98 -11.88 13.23 -15.26
CA ALA A 98 -11.14 13.50 -16.49
C ALA A 98 -10.60 12.23 -17.17
N GLY A 99 -10.22 11.20 -16.39
CA GLY A 99 -9.75 9.94 -16.96
C GLY A 99 -10.83 9.15 -17.69
N PRO A 100 -11.97 8.81 -17.05
CA PRO A 100 -13.11 8.19 -17.71
C PRO A 100 -13.58 8.98 -18.93
N PHE A 101 -13.64 10.31 -18.83
CA PHE A 101 -14.06 11.16 -19.93
C PHE A 101 -13.07 11.15 -21.11
N ALA A 102 -11.75 11.12 -20.86
CA ALA A 102 -10.75 10.94 -21.91
C ALA A 102 -10.95 9.61 -22.65
N GLY A 103 -11.28 8.54 -21.92
CA GLY A 103 -11.71 7.27 -22.52
C GLY A 103 -12.95 7.44 -23.39
N PHE A 104 -14.03 8.03 -22.87
CA PHE A 104 -15.26 8.23 -23.64
C PHE A 104 -15.07 9.07 -24.91
N VAL A 105 -14.19 10.09 -24.87
CA VAL A 105 -13.81 10.85 -26.06
C VAL A 105 -13.11 9.94 -27.07
N LEU A 106 -12.16 9.09 -26.64
CA LEU A 106 -11.50 8.13 -27.54
C LEU A 106 -12.49 7.12 -28.13
N ALA A 107 -13.44 6.63 -27.33
CA ALA A 107 -14.51 5.74 -27.80
C ALA A 107 -15.37 6.44 -28.86
N GLY A 108 -15.79 7.69 -28.62
CA GLY A 108 -16.58 8.48 -29.57
C GLY A 108 -15.83 8.71 -30.89
N LEU A 109 -14.56 9.08 -30.84
CA LEU A 109 -13.72 9.24 -32.03
C LEU A 109 -13.56 7.93 -32.80
N THR A 110 -13.34 6.82 -32.09
CA THR A 110 -13.25 5.48 -32.69
C THR A 110 -14.56 5.09 -33.38
N PHE A 111 -15.70 5.38 -32.74
CA PHE A 111 -17.02 5.10 -33.30
C PHE A 111 -17.24 5.86 -34.61
N VAL A 112 -16.97 7.17 -34.63
CA VAL A 112 -17.07 7.98 -35.85
C VAL A 112 -16.14 7.45 -36.94
N LEU A 113 -14.91 7.07 -36.60
CA LEU A 113 -13.96 6.53 -37.57
C LEU A 113 -14.46 5.21 -38.19
N LEU A 114 -15.07 4.32 -37.40
CA LEU A 114 -15.64 3.08 -37.90
C LEU A 114 -16.81 3.33 -38.86
N LEU A 115 -17.64 4.35 -38.62
CA LEU A 115 -18.72 4.74 -39.53
C LEU A 115 -18.21 5.28 -40.87
N LEU A 116 -17.08 6.01 -40.85
CA LEU A 116 -16.47 6.60 -42.05
C LEU A 116 -15.70 5.59 -42.89
N VAL A 117 -14.91 4.73 -42.25
CA VAL A 117 -14.02 3.77 -42.93
C VAL A 117 -14.76 2.49 -43.33
N GLN A 118 -15.77 2.08 -42.56
CA GLN A 118 -16.54 0.85 -42.77
C GLN A 118 -15.66 -0.39 -43.04
N PRO A 119 -14.75 -0.74 -42.12
CA PRO A 119 -13.85 -1.86 -42.32
C PRO A 119 -14.63 -3.17 -42.45
N ARG A 120 -14.22 -4.02 -43.41
CA ARG A 120 -14.85 -5.33 -43.63
C ARG A 120 -14.71 -6.23 -42.41
N GLU A 121 -15.67 -7.14 -42.26
CA GLU A 121 -15.62 -8.17 -41.24
C GLU A 121 -14.33 -9.01 -41.33
N GLY A 122 -13.80 -9.41 -40.17
CA GLY A 122 -12.56 -10.17 -40.07
C GLY A 122 -11.26 -9.37 -40.28
N THR A 123 -11.35 -8.07 -40.57
CA THR A 123 -10.14 -7.22 -40.70
C THR A 123 -9.59 -6.80 -39.33
N PRO A 124 -8.26 -6.65 -39.18
CA PRO A 124 -7.66 -6.14 -37.94
C PRO A 124 -8.18 -4.75 -37.54
N ALA A 125 -8.52 -3.91 -38.51
CA ALA A 125 -9.06 -2.58 -38.26
C ALA A 125 -10.41 -2.63 -37.52
N LEU A 126 -11.32 -3.52 -37.95
CA LEU A 126 -12.58 -3.73 -37.24
C LEU A 126 -12.34 -4.29 -35.83
N THR A 127 -11.46 -5.30 -35.70
CA THR A 127 -11.11 -5.88 -34.40
C THR A 127 -10.58 -4.83 -33.42
N VAL A 128 -9.60 -4.02 -33.83
CA VAL A 128 -9.03 -2.94 -33.00
C VAL A 128 -10.10 -1.90 -32.64
N GLY A 129 -10.94 -1.50 -33.60
CA GLY A 129 -12.00 -0.54 -33.35
C GLY A 129 -13.01 -1.04 -32.31
N LEU A 130 -13.45 -2.30 -32.40
CA LEU A 130 -14.36 -2.89 -31.42
C LEU A 130 -13.71 -3.03 -30.04
N MET A 131 -12.43 -3.41 -29.97
CA MET A 131 -11.68 -3.46 -28.71
C MET A 131 -11.56 -2.07 -28.07
N LEU A 132 -11.22 -1.04 -28.85
CA LEU A 132 -11.16 0.35 -28.37
C LEU A 132 -12.50 0.82 -27.84
N LEU A 133 -13.61 0.52 -28.52
CA LEU A 133 -14.96 0.85 -28.04
C LEU A 133 -15.26 0.14 -26.71
N TRP A 134 -15.03 -1.18 -26.64
CA TRP A 134 -15.32 -1.94 -25.43
C TRP A 134 -14.50 -1.48 -24.23
N ILE A 135 -13.19 -1.27 -24.40
CA ILE A 135 -12.32 -0.84 -23.31
C ILE A 135 -12.69 0.60 -22.91
N ASN A 136 -12.78 1.53 -23.84
CA ASN A 136 -12.94 2.93 -23.45
C ASN A 136 -14.37 3.28 -23.01
N LEU A 137 -15.39 2.58 -23.50
CA LEU A 137 -16.78 2.78 -23.09
C LEU A 137 -17.17 1.80 -21.97
N GLY A 138 -17.03 0.50 -22.21
CA GLY A 138 -17.44 -0.55 -21.27
C GLY A 138 -16.60 -0.52 -19.99
N TRP A 139 -15.26 -0.60 -20.10
CA TRP A 139 -14.40 -0.48 -18.92
C TRP A 139 -14.47 0.91 -18.29
N GLY A 140 -14.61 1.97 -19.10
CA GLY A 140 -14.84 3.34 -18.59
C GLY A 140 -16.09 3.45 -17.71
N MET A 141 -17.20 2.79 -18.08
CA MET A 141 -18.41 2.72 -17.25
C MET A 141 -18.18 1.91 -15.97
N VAL A 142 -17.48 0.78 -16.06
CA VAL A 142 -17.11 -0.03 -14.88
C VAL A 142 -16.26 0.80 -13.92
N ASN A 143 -15.28 1.58 -14.41
CA ASN A 143 -14.45 2.47 -13.60
C ASN A 143 -15.25 3.56 -12.88
N LEU A 144 -16.45 3.91 -13.35
CA LEU A 144 -17.33 4.87 -12.67
C LEU A 144 -18.24 4.22 -11.61
N LEU A 145 -18.15 2.91 -11.39
CA LEU A 145 -18.87 2.26 -10.30
C LEU A 145 -18.37 2.77 -8.93
N PRO A 146 -19.26 2.90 -7.94
CA PRO A 146 -18.93 3.44 -6.62
C PRO A 146 -18.20 2.41 -5.73
N VAL A 147 -17.12 1.84 -6.23
CA VAL A 147 -16.31 0.81 -5.55
C VAL A 147 -14.84 1.21 -5.62
N LEU A 148 -14.20 1.39 -4.48
CA LEU A 148 -12.75 1.62 -4.42
C LEU A 148 -11.99 0.37 -4.86
N PRO A 149 -10.89 0.50 -5.62
CA PRO A 149 -10.15 1.73 -5.91
C PRO A 149 -10.55 2.46 -7.20
N LEU A 150 -11.70 2.13 -7.82
CA LEU A 150 -12.14 2.71 -9.09
C LEU A 150 -12.43 4.21 -8.96
N ASP A 151 -12.41 4.93 -10.09
CA ASP A 151 -12.68 6.37 -10.14
C ASP A 151 -14.03 6.75 -9.55
N GLY A 152 -15.07 5.96 -9.79
CA GLY A 152 -16.39 6.19 -9.18
C GLY A 152 -16.34 6.11 -7.65
N GLY A 153 -15.52 5.22 -7.09
CA GLY A 153 -15.27 5.15 -5.64
C GLY A 153 -14.49 6.36 -5.12
N ASN A 154 -13.48 6.82 -5.87
CA ASN A 154 -12.72 8.03 -5.54
C ASN A 154 -13.56 9.31 -5.66
N LEU A 155 -14.43 9.39 -6.68
CA LEU A 155 -15.39 10.48 -6.84
C LEU A 155 -16.38 10.48 -5.68
N LEU A 156 -16.91 9.31 -5.32
CA LEU A 156 -17.82 9.17 -4.20
C LEU A 156 -17.16 9.58 -2.88
N ARG A 157 -15.89 9.23 -2.67
CA ARG A 157 -15.09 9.73 -1.54
C ARG A 157 -15.15 11.25 -1.50
N GLU A 158 -14.87 11.94 -2.60
CA GLU A 158 -14.89 13.42 -2.65
C GLU A 158 -16.28 14.02 -2.44
N VAL A 159 -17.34 13.37 -2.94
CA VAL A 159 -18.73 13.80 -2.75
C VAL A 159 -19.20 13.57 -1.31
N LEU A 160 -18.78 12.47 -0.68
CA LEU A 160 -19.19 12.09 0.67
C LEU A 160 -18.30 12.64 1.79
N SER A 161 -17.21 13.38 1.50
CA SER A 161 -16.40 14.02 2.54
C SER A 161 -17.23 14.93 3.46
N GLY A 162 -16.78 15.05 4.71
CA GLY A 162 -17.45 15.81 5.77
C GLY A 162 -16.46 16.65 6.57
N PRO A 163 -16.81 17.06 7.81
CA PRO A 163 -15.97 17.92 8.67
C PRO A 163 -14.62 17.31 9.10
N GLY A 164 -14.27 16.12 8.62
CA GLY A 164 -12.99 15.48 8.87
C GLY A 164 -12.42 14.85 7.59
N PRO A 165 -11.08 14.81 7.45
CA PRO A 165 -10.41 14.32 6.24
C PRO A 165 -10.74 12.85 5.92
N GLU A 166 -11.04 12.06 6.96
CA GLU A 166 -11.30 10.62 6.83
C GLU A 166 -12.76 10.27 6.52
N VAL A 167 -13.70 11.20 6.71
CA VAL A 167 -15.14 10.91 6.64
C VAL A 167 -15.53 10.41 5.24
N GLY A 168 -15.05 11.08 4.19
CA GLY A 168 -15.32 10.69 2.82
C GLY A 168 -14.73 9.32 2.48
N TRP A 169 -13.51 9.07 2.97
CA TRP A 169 -12.83 7.79 2.78
C TRP A 169 -13.57 6.62 3.43
N VAL A 170 -13.94 6.76 4.70
CA VAL A 170 -14.68 5.71 5.44
C VAL A 170 -16.03 5.44 4.77
N ARG A 171 -16.75 6.48 4.34
CA ARG A 171 -18.04 6.31 3.64
C ARG A 171 -17.87 5.59 2.31
N ALA A 172 -16.89 5.96 1.50
CA ALA A 172 -16.61 5.29 0.23
C ALA A 172 -16.19 3.82 0.42
N LEU A 173 -15.42 3.51 1.47
CA LEU A 173 -15.09 2.12 1.82
C LEU A 173 -16.35 1.32 2.20
N TRP A 174 -17.26 1.87 3.00
CA TRP A 174 -18.52 1.21 3.33
C TRP A 174 -19.37 0.93 2.09
N VAL A 175 -19.48 1.90 1.18
CA VAL A 175 -20.18 1.70 -0.08
C VAL A 175 -19.50 0.61 -0.90
N SER A 176 -18.17 0.55 -0.93
CA SER A 176 -17.41 -0.49 -1.64
C SER A 176 -17.67 -1.90 -1.08
N VAL A 177 -17.78 -2.04 0.24
CA VAL A 177 -18.10 -3.33 0.91
C VAL A 177 -19.52 -3.79 0.64
N ILE A 178 -20.45 -2.87 0.35
CA ILE A 178 -21.86 -3.21 0.05
C ILE A 178 -22.05 -3.44 -1.45
N VAL A 179 -21.56 -2.53 -2.28
CA VAL A 179 -21.76 -2.56 -3.74
C VAL A 179 -20.85 -3.59 -4.40
N GLY A 180 -19.60 -3.75 -3.94
CA GLY A 180 -18.63 -4.70 -4.49
C GLY A 180 -19.18 -6.13 -4.60
N PRO A 181 -19.73 -6.73 -3.53
CA PRO A 181 -20.32 -8.06 -3.59
C PRO A 181 -21.54 -8.16 -4.51
N LEU A 182 -22.37 -7.12 -4.57
CA LEU A 182 -23.54 -7.09 -5.48
C LEU A 182 -23.08 -7.12 -6.94
N VAL A 183 -22.06 -6.32 -7.29
CA VAL A 183 -21.47 -6.33 -8.62
C VAL A 183 -20.77 -7.67 -8.89
N ALA A 184 -20.04 -8.23 -7.92
CA ALA A 184 -19.40 -9.53 -8.06
C ALA A 184 -20.40 -10.65 -8.37
N LEU A 185 -21.54 -10.68 -7.67
CA LEU A 185 -22.62 -11.64 -7.91
C LEU A 185 -23.29 -11.42 -9.28
N ALA A 186 -23.50 -10.16 -9.68
CA ALA A 186 -24.04 -9.84 -11.00
C ALA A 186 -23.09 -10.29 -12.12
N SER A 187 -21.78 -10.01 -11.99
CA SER A 187 -20.76 -10.46 -12.92
C SER A 187 -20.67 -11.98 -13.00
N TRP A 188 -20.78 -12.69 -11.87
CA TRP A 188 -20.82 -14.15 -11.85
C TRP A 188 -22.01 -14.70 -12.66
N LYS A 189 -23.21 -14.12 -12.47
CA LYS A 189 -24.41 -14.51 -13.23
C LYS A 189 -24.33 -14.20 -14.73
N ALA A 190 -23.46 -13.28 -15.12
CA ALA A 190 -23.21 -12.91 -16.50
C ALA A 190 -22.02 -13.67 -17.13
N ASP A 191 -21.54 -14.74 -16.48
CA ASP A 191 -20.36 -15.52 -16.88
C ASP A 191 -19.05 -14.71 -16.98
N MET A 192 -19.01 -13.52 -16.36
CA MET A 192 -17.83 -12.66 -16.26
C MET A 192 -17.02 -13.03 -15.01
N THR A 193 -16.49 -14.24 -14.97
CA THR A 193 -15.78 -14.81 -13.80
C THR A 193 -14.62 -13.93 -13.33
N TRP A 194 -13.84 -13.37 -14.26
CA TRP A 194 -12.74 -12.46 -13.94
C TRP A 194 -13.23 -11.20 -13.21
N ALA A 195 -14.38 -10.64 -13.62
CA ALA A 195 -14.94 -9.43 -13.01
C ALA A 195 -15.50 -9.76 -11.62
N ALA A 196 -16.15 -10.93 -11.48
CA ALA A 196 -16.63 -11.40 -10.18
C ALA A 196 -15.49 -11.51 -9.15
N VAL A 197 -14.37 -12.11 -9.54
CA VAL A 197 -13.18 -12.22 -8.69
C VAL A 197 -12.59 -10.84 -8.37
N LEU A 198 -12.50 -9.95 -9.35
CA LEU A 198 -11.96 -8.59 -9.17
C LEU A 198 -12.79 -7.78 -8.16
N PHE A 199 -14.11 -7.77 -8.31
CA PHE A 199 -15.00 -7.04 -7.39
C PHE A 199 -15.07 -7.66 -6.00
N ALA A 200 -14.96 -8.98 -5.88
CA ALA A 200 -14.80 -9.65 -4.58
C ALA A 200 -13.50 -9.21 -3.90
N PHE A 201 -12.39 -9.15 -4.65
CA PHE A 201 -11.10 -8.66 -4.15
C PHE A 201 -11.16 -7.19 -3.72
N PHE A 202 -11.78 -6.31 -4.50
CA PHE A 202 -11.98 -4.90 -4.12
C PHE A 202 -12.80 -4.75 -2.84
N SER A 203 -13.91 -5.48 -2.72
CA SER A 203 -14.72 -5.50 -1.50
C SER A 203 -13.94 -5.98 -0.28
N TYR A 204 -13.17 -7.07 -0.43
CA TYR A 204 -12.31 -7.59 0.63
C TYR A 204 -11.24 -6.56 1.05
N SER A 205 -10.57 -5.94 0.08
CA SER A 205 -9.57 -4.90 0.33
C SER A 205 -10.18 -3.70 1.06
N ALA A 206 -11.37 -3.25 0.65
CA ALA A 206 -12.08 -2.16 1.32
C ALA A 206 -12.48 -2.53 2.76
N GLY A 207 -12.96 -3.76 2.98
CA GLY A 207 -13.30 -4.26 4.31
C GLY A 207 -12.09 -4.33 5.24
N LYS A 208 -10.95 -4.80 4.74
CA LYS A 208 -9.68 -4.83 5.50
C LYS A 208 -9.27 -3.42 5.95
N GLN A 209 -9.37 -2.44 5.06
CA GLN A 209 -9.08 -1.04 5.38
C GLN A 209 -10.04 -0.45 6.43
N LEU A 210 -11.34 -0.78 6.37
CA LEU A 210 -12.32 -0.36 7.38
C LEU A 210 -12.00 -0.93 8.76
N VAL A 211 -11.65 -2.22 8.83
CA VAL A 211 -11.27 -2.86 10.11
C VAL A 211 -10.05 -2.17 10.71
N GLN A 212 -9.06 -1.83 9.89
CA GLN A 212 -7.85 -1.11 10.33
C GLN A 212 -8.19 0.28 10.89
N LEU A 213 -8.97 1.08 10.17
CA LEU A 213 -9.40 2.42 10.63
C LEU A 213 -10.26 2.36 11.90
N SER A 214 -11.15 1.37 12.00
CA SER A 214 -11.95 1.12 13.20
C SER A 214 -11.08 0.78 14.41
N GLY A 215 -9.97 0.03 14.19
CA GLY A 215 -8.95 -0.22 15.21
C GLY A 215 -8.32 1.06 15.72
N ILE A 216 -7.78 1.89 14.80
CA ILE A 216 -7.12 3.16 15.12
C ILE A 216 -8.07 4.07 15.92
N ARG A 217 -9.31 4.25 15.45
CA ARG A 217 -10.29 5.11 16.12
C ARG A 217 -10.65 4.61 17.53
N LYS A 218 -10.72 3.29 17.74
CA LYS A 218 -10.99 2.71 19.06
C LYS A 218 -9.81 2.89 20.00
N ASP A 219 -8.59 2.73 19.51
CA ASP A 219 -7.39 2.91 20.31
C ASP A 219 -7.24 4.36 20.77
N PHE A 220 -7.42 5.31 19.84
CA PHE A 220 -7.43 6.75 20.16
C PHE A 220 -8.59 7.14 21.08
N GLY A 221 -9.81 6.63 20.83
CA GLY A 221 -10.97 6.90 21.68
C GLY A 221 -10.85 6.38 23.11
N ARG A 222 -9.92 5.45 23.36
CA ARG A 222 -9.56 4.95 24.70
C ARG A 222 -8.37 5.70 25.32
N GLY A 223 -7.76 6.64 24.60
CA GLY A 223 -6.57 7.38 25.04
C GLY A 223 -5.33 6.50 25.19
N LEU A 224 -5.25 5.40 24.44
CA LEU A 224 -4.12 4.46 24.55
C LEU A 224 -2.81 5.06 24.04
N ASP A 225 -2.89 5.99 23.10
CA ASP A 225 -1.78 6.81 22.61
C ASP A 225 -1.19 7.67 23.73
N ALA A 226 -2.01 8.42 24.45
CA ALA A 226 -1.56 9.24 25.58
C ALA A 226 -0.98 8.39 26.72
N ARG A 227 -1.54 7.19 26.98
CA ARG A 227 -0.99 6.25 27.96
C ARG A 227 0.36 5.67 27.53
N LEU A 228 0.53 5.41 26.23
CA LEU A 228 1.80 4.95 25.70
C LEU A 228 2.89 6.01 25.84
N GLU A 229 2.54 7.28 25.58
CA GLU A 229 3.44 8.41 25.81
C GLU A 229 3.83 8.53 27.29
N GLN A 230 2.88 8.35 28.21
CA GLN A 230 3.17 8.31 29.64
C GLN A 230 4.08 7.13 30.02
N ALA A 231 3.91 5.96 29.40
CA ALA A 231 4.78 4.80 29.61
C ALA A 231 6.21 5.10 29.13
N GLN A 232 6.34 5.74 27.96
CA GLN A 232 7.64 6.16 27.42
C GLN A 232 8.30 7.21 28.32
N GLN A 233 7.55 8.20 28.81
CA GLN A 233 8.08 9.20 29.73
C GLN A 233 8.52 8.55 31.05
N ALA A 234 7.73 7.63 31.62
CA ALA A 234 8.10 6.89 32.82
C ALA A 234 9.40 6.08 32.62
N LEU A 235 9.60 5.50 31.43
CA LEU A 235 10.84 4.79 31.10
C LEU A 235 12.06 5.73 31.12
N VAL A 236 11.92 6.92 30.52
CA VAL A 236 12.99 7.95 30.50
C VAL A 236 13.28 8.51 31.90
N GLU A 237 12.26 8.65 32.74
CA GLU A 237 12.39 9.11 34.12
C GLU A 237 12.93 8.02 35.09
N GLY A 238 13.20 6.81 34.60
CA GLY A 238 13.65 5.68 35.42
C GLY A 238 12.55 5.04 36.28
N GLN A 239 11.29 5.38 36.05
CA GLN A 239 10.13 4.79 36.73
C GLN A 239 9.71 3.48 36.03
N PHE A 240 10.60 2.48 36.04
CA PHE A 240 10.46 1.27 35.22
C PHE A 240 9.21 0.43 35.53
N GLU A 241 8.82 0.27 36.80
CA GLU A 241 7.58 -0.44 37.18
C GLU A 241 6.32 0.24 36.59
N LYS A 242 6.29 1.57 36.63
CA LYS A 242 5.19 2.36 36.07
C LYS A 242 5.18 2.27 34.55
N ALA A 243 6.35 2.34 33.91
CA ALA A 243 6.48 2.17 32.47
C ALA A 243 5.97 0.79 32.03
N LEU A 244 6.36 -0.27 32.73
CA LEU A 244 5.92 -1.64 32.47
C LEU A 244 4.41 -1.80 32.62
N SER A 245 3.83 -1.26 33.69
CA SER A 245 2.40 -1.29 33.96
C SER A 245 1.60 -0.63 32.83
N LEU A 246 1.93 0.62 32.51
CA LEU A 246 1.24 1.39 31.46
C LEU A 246 1.40 0.75 30.08
N ALA A 247 2.61 0.33 29.73
CA ALA A 247 2.89 -0.30 28.44
C ALA A 247 2.19 -1.66 28.32
N SER A 248 2.13 -2.46 29.38
CA SER A 248 1.39 -3.73 29.38
C SER A 248 -0.11 -3.51 29.20
N GLU A 249 -0.69 -2.51 29.89
CA GLU A 249 -2.10 -2.17 29.74
C GLU A 249 -2.43 -1.76 28.29
N VAL A 250 -1.58 -0.94 27.67
CA VAL A 250 -1.76 -0.55 26.26
C VAL A 250 -1.64 -1.76 25.34
N ALA A 251 -0.65 -2.63 25.55
CA ALA A 251 -0.46 -3.83 24.74
C ALA A 251 -1.69 -4.77 24.77
N GLU A 252 -2.32 -4.93 25.93
CA GLU A 252 -3.51 -5.76 26.10
C GLU A 252 -4.76 -5.14 25.45
N GLN A 253 -4.89 -3.81 25.51
CA GLN A 253 -6.09 -3.11 25.06
C GLN A 253 -6.06 -2.68 23.59
N ALA A 254 -4.87 -2.56 23.00
CA ALA A 254 -4.67 -2.10 21.63
C ALA A 254 -5.34 -3.01 20.60
N ARG A 255 -6.06 -2.41 19.66
CA ARG A 255 -6.71 -3.06 18.51
C ARG A 255 -5.83 -3.05 17.27
N THR A 256 -5.02 -2.02 17.12
CA THR A 256 -4.01 -1.92 16.05
C THR A 256 -2.78 -2.72 16.41
N LYS A 257 -2.16 -3.32 15.39
CA LYS A 257 -0.95 -4.13 15.58
C LYS A 257 0.23 -3.24 15.93
N GLU A 258 0.31 -2.09 15.28
CA GLU A 258 1.38 -1.10 15.42
C GLU A 258 1.47 -0.56 16.85
N LEU A 259 0.32 -0.16 17.43
CA LEU A 259 0.29 0.33 18.81
C LEU A 259 0.62 -0.77 19.81
N ARG A 260 0.09 -1.99 19.59
CA ARG A 260 0.37 -3.14 20.44
C ARG A 260 1.85 -3.47 20.47
N GLU A 261 2.50 -3.47 19.32
CA GLU A 261 3.93 -3.78 19.21
C GLU A 261 4.80 -2.72 19.87
N HIS A 262 4.50 -1.44 19.66
CA HIS A 262 5.22 -0.37 20.34
C HIS A 262 5.08 -0.51 21.87
N ALA A 263 3.88 -0.80 22.36
CA ALA A 263 3.63 -1.07 23.77
C ALA A 263 4.38 -2.30 24.29
N ILE A 264 4.46 -3.38 23.52
CA ILE A 264 5.25 -4.56 23.89
C ILE A 264 6.73 -4.23 23.97
N HIS A 265 7.29 -3.52 22.99
CA HIS A 265 8.70 -3.12 23.01
C HIS A 265 9.03 -2.21 24.20
N LEU A 266 8.16 -1.25 24.53
CA LEU A 266 8.30 -0.42 25.75
C LEU A 266 8.26 -1.25 27.03
N ALA A 267 7.33 -2.21 27.12
CA ALA A 267 7.24 -3.11 28.27
C ALA A 267 8.50 -3.98 28.41
N VAL A 268 9.03 -4.51 27.29
CA VAL A 268 10.28 -5.27 27.26
C VAL A 268 11.46 -4.44 27.76
N MET A 269 11.60 -3.20 27.29
CA MET A 269 12.67 -2.31 27.74
C MET A 269 12.58 -2.06 29.25
N ALA A 270 11.38 -1.83 29.78
CA ALA A 270 11.17 -1.68 31.21
C ALA A 270 11.51 -2.96 31.99
N GLN A 271 11.15 -4.15 31.49
CA GLN A 271 11.47 -5.43 32.12
C GLN A 271 12.97 -5.72 32.15
N LEU A 272 13.70 -5.36 31.09
CA LEU A 272 15.17 -5.50 31.07
C LEU A 272 15.83 -4.65 32.15
N GLU A 273 15.38 -3.40 32.34
CA GLU A 273 15.90 -2.51 33.39
C GLU A 273 15.52 -2.98 34.81
N LEU A 274 14.39 -3.68 34.96
CA LEU A 274 13.99 -4.32 36.22
C LEU A 274 14.72 -5.65 36.49
N GLY A 275 15.55 -6.13 35.57
CA GLY A 275 16.23 -7.43 35.69
C GLY A 275 15.33 -8.63 35.39
N GLU A 276 14.13 -8.42 34.86
CA GLU A 276 13.15 -9.46 34.51
C GLU A 276 13.36 -10.02 33.10
N ALA A 277 14.61 -10.33 32.74
CA ALA A 277 15.00 -10.68 31.37
C ALA A 277 14.24 -11.88 30.78
N GLN A 278 13.94 -12.89 31.59
CA GLN A 278 13.16 -14.05 31.13
C GLN A 278 11.73 -13.65 30.75
N GLN A 279 11.07 -12.80 31.55
CA GLN A 279 9.71 -12.33 31.25
C GLN A 279 9.70 -11.42 30.01
N ALA A 280 10.75 -10.61 29.84
CA ALA A 280 10.95 -9.77 28.67
C ALA A 280 11.08 -10.63 27.40
N LEU A 281 11.85 -11.72 27.47
CA LEU A 281 12.00 -12.68 26.38
C LEU A 281 10.68 -13.37 26.04
N ASP A 282 9.99 -13.93 27.05
CA ASP A 282 8.70 -14.61 26.88
C ASP A 282 7.65 -13.70 26.24
N ARG A 283 7.67 -12.39 26.58
CA ARG A 283 6.77 -11.39 25.99
C ARG A 283 7.09 -11.14 24.51
N LEU A 284 8.38 -11.06 24.17
CA LEU A 284 8.85 -10.87 22.79
C LEU A 284 8.57 -12.08 21.91
N GLU A 285 8.72 -13.29 22.43
CA GLU A 285 8.48 -14.54 21.71
C GLU A 285 6.99 -14.76 21.36
N ARG A 286 6.08 -14.05 22.03
CA ARG A 286 4.66 -14.00 21.64
C ARG A 286 4.41 -13.16 20.38
N LEU A 287 5.37 -12.34 19.95
CA LEU A 287 5.31 -11.62 18.69
C LEU A 287 5.75 -12.53 17.53
N SER A 288 5.28 -12.24 16.32
CA SER A 288 5.79 -12.91 15.13
C SER A 288 7.27 -12.53 14.91
N PRO A 289 8.14 -13.44 14.44
CA PRO A 289 9.59 -13.20 14.32
C PRO A 289 10.00 -12.03 13.42
N ASP A 290 9.11 -11.58 12.54
CA ASP A 290 9.27 -10.43 11.65
C ASP A 290 8.94 -9.09 12.34
N ARG A 291 8.24 -9.13 13.47
CA ARG A 291 7.75 -7.95 14.22
C ARG A 291 8.51 -7.71 15.51
N ALA A 292 9.15 -8.76 16.05
CA ALA A 292 10.10 -8.64 17.14
C ALA A 292 11.30 -7.78 16.72
N ASP A 293 11.59 -6.72 17.48
CA ASP A 293 12.80 -5.93 17.27
C ASP A 293 14.04 -6.83 17.49
N PRO A 294 14.90 -7.04 16.46
CA PRO A 294 16.03 -7.94 16.55
C PRO A 294 17.07 -7.51 17.60
N PHE A 295 17.18 -6.20 17.88
CA PHE A 295 18.07 -5.67 18.90
C PHE A 295 17.54 -5.97 20.30
N LEU A 296 16.25 -5.72 20.56
CA LEU A 296 15.64 -6.07 21.86
C LEU A 296 15.64 -7.58 22.11
N TYR A 297 15.36 -8.38 21.08
CA TYR A 297 15.42 -9.84 21.19
C TYR A 297 16.83 -10.34 21.53
N GLY A 298 17.84 -9.79 20.86
CA GLY A 298 19.24 -10.07 21.16
C GLY A 298 19.66 -9.67 22.58
N LEU A 299 19.20 -8.51 23.06
CA LEU A 299 19.43 -8.07 24.44
C LEU A 299 18.81 -9.04 25.46
N CYS A 300 17.54 -9.41 25.28
CA CYS A 300 16.88 -10.38 26.15
C CYS A 300 17.65 -11.70 26.24
N LEU A 301 18.10 -12.23 25.09
CA LEU A 301 18.90 -13.46 25.02
C LEU A 301 20.24 -13.35 25.76
N LEU A 302 20.94 -12.22 25.64
CA LEU A 302 22.17 -12.00 26.41
C LEU A 302 21.93 -11.92 27.91
N SER A 303 20.83 -11.28 28.31
CA SER A 303 20.47 -11.12 29.72
C SER A 303 20.04 -12.44 30.37
N VAL A 304 19.59 -13.44 29.60
CA VAL A 304 19.30 -14.81 30.09
C VAL A 304 20.44 -15.80 29.82
N ASP A 305 21.64 -15.33 29.53
CA ASP A 305 22.85 -16.15 29.27
C ASP A 305 22.74 -17.12 28.08
N ARG A 306 22.09 -16.68 26.99
CA ARG A 306 22.01 -17.39 25.70
C ARG A 306 22.80 -16.65 24.60
N PRO A 307 24.13 -16.46 24.73
CA PRO A 307 24.90 -15.60 23.84
C PRO A 307 24.98 -16.12 22.40
N GLN A 308 25.01 -17.44 22.19
CA GLN A 308 25.05 -18.03 20.84
C GLN A 308 23.81 -17.67 20.01
N GLU A 309 22.64 -17.66 20.63
CA GLU A 309 21.38 -17.30 19.97
C GLU A 309 21.24 -15.78 19.77
N ALA A 310 21.81 -15.01 20.69
CA ALA A 310 21.81 -13.55 20.59
C ALA A 310 22.61 -13.04 19.38
N VAL A 311 23.72 -13.70 19.02
CA VAL A 311 24.58 -13.30 17.90
C VAL A 311 23.80 -13.17 16.59
N ALA A 312 23.01 -14.18 16.22
CA ALA A 312 22.24 -14.17 14.97
C ALA A 312 21.23 -13.01 14.92
N SER A 313 20.57 -12.74 16.05
CA SER A 313 19.58 -11.66 16.17
C SER A 313 20.23 -10.28 16.11
N LEU A 314 21.37 -10.10 16.77
CA LEU A 314 22.13 -8.86 16.80
C LEU A 314 22.84 -8.56 15.47
N GLN A 315 23.30 -9.58 14.76
CA GLN A 315 23.82 -9.42 13.38
C GLN A 315 22.73 -8.83 12.48
N ARG A 316 21.51 -9.38 12.53
CA ARG A 316 20.36 -8.83 11.80
C ARG A 316 20.05 -7.39 12.20
N ALA A 317 20.17 -7.05 13.50
CA ALA A 317 19.99 -5.67 13.97
C ALA A 317 21.04 -4.70 13.38
N VAL A 318 22.30 -5.14 13.21
CA VAL A 318 23.36 -4.35 12.58
C VAL A 318 23.12 -4.17 11.08
N GLU A 319 22.78 -5.24 10.36
CA GLU A 319 22.50 -5.21 8.91
C GLU A 319 21.34 -4.27 8.57
N THR A 320 20.28 -4.32 9.37
CA THR A 320 19.09 -3.48 9.21
C THR A 320 19.27 -2.07 9.78
N LYS A 321 20.43 -1.77 10.41
CA LYS A 321 20.70 -0.52 11.13
C LYS A 321 19.60 -0.18 12.16
N ALA A 322 19.06 -1.21 12.81
CA ALA A 322 17.92 -1.08 13.73
C ALA A 322 18.23 -0.17 14.93
N HIS A 323 19.45 -0.19 15.46
CA HIS A 323 19.82 0.59 16.63
C HIS A 323 21.31 1.01 16.62
N PRO A 324 21.67 2.24 17.03
CA PRO A 324 23.06 2.72 17.01
C PRO A 324 24.00 1.90 17.92
N LYS A 325 23.48 1.34 19.02
CA LYS A 325 24.25 0.49 19.93
C LYS A 325 24.34 -0.98 19.48
N ALA A 326 23.68 -1.38 18.39
CA ALA A 326 23.60 -2.79 17.98
C ALA A 326 24.99 -3.42 17.77
N LYS A 327 25.94 -2.68 17.19
CA LYS A 327 27.31 -3.15 16.99
C LYS A 327 28.05 -3.39 18.32
N HIS A 328 27.89 -2.52 19.31
CA HIS A 328 28.54 -2.67 20.61
C HIS A 328 28.01 -3.91 21.36
N VAL A 329 26.68 -4.10 21.35
CA VAL A 329 26.04 -5.26 21.97
C VAL A 329 26.39 -6.55 21.23
N LEU A 330 26.54 -6.51 19.91
CA LEU A 330 27.01 -7.66 19.12
C LEU A 330 28.44 -8.06 19.49
N VAL A 331 29.35 -7.11 19.72
CA VAL A 331 30.71 -7.42 20.19
C VAL A 331 30.65 -8.17 21.53
N GLU A 332 29.83 -7.70 22.47
CA GLU A 332 29.65 -8.38 23.76
C GLU A 332 29.09 -9.81 23.58
N ALA A 333 28.10 -9.97 22.70
CA ALA A 333 27.53 -11.28 22.39
C ALA A 333 28.56 -12.26 21.84
N LEU A 334 29.37 -11.82 20.87
CA LEU A 334 30.42 -12.63 20.25
C LEU A 334 31.49 -13.04 21.28
N GLN A 335 31.87 -12.13 22.18
CA GLN A 335 32.81 -12.45 23.26
C GLN A 335 32.25 -13.52 24.20
N ARG A 336 30.98 -13.38 24.63
CA ARG A 336 30.32 -14.37 25.51
C ARG A 336 30.03 -15.69 24.80
N ALA A 337 29.88 -15.69 23.48
CA ALA A 337 29.72 -16.90 22.67
C ALA A 337 31.04 -17.64 22.39
N GLY A 338 32.20 -17.05 22.73
CA GLY A 338 33.52 -17.61 22.45
C GLY A 338 34.06 -17.31 21.04
N GLU A 339 33.42 -16.41 20.29
CA GLU A 339 33.78 -16.01 18.93
C GLU A 339 34.74 -14.80 18.93
N GLN A 340 35.88 -14.92 19.61
CA GLN A 340 36.83 -13.80 19.82
C GLN A 340 37.34 -13.17 18.53
N ALA A 341 37.64 -13.96 17.50
CA ALA A 341 38.13 -13.43 16.22
C ALA A 341 37.12 -12.48 15.55
N ALA A 342 35.83 -12.86 15.56
CA ALA A 342 34.76 -12.04 15.01
C ALA A 342 34.50 -10.78 15.86
N ALA A 343 34.60 -10.90 17.18
CA ALA A 343 34.47 -9.76 18.09
C ALA A 343 35.56 -8.71 17.86
N ASP A 344 36.82 -9.15 17.71
CA ASP A 344 37.97 -8.26 17.47
C ASP A 344 37.89 -7.56 16.11
N GLU A 345 37.43 -8.28 15.08
CA GLU A 345 37.19 -7.70 13.76
C GLU A 345 36.13 -6.60 13.81
N LEU A 346 34.98 -6.87 14.45
CA LEU A 346 33.90 -5.90 14.57
C LEU A 346 34.30 -4.69 15.43
N ARG A 347 35.10 -4.90 16.47
CA ARG A 347 35.64 -3.82 17.32
C ARG A 347 36.54 -2.87 16.53
N LYS A 348 37.40 -3.38 15.66
CA LYS A 348 38.22 -2.57 14.74
C LYS A 348 37.39 -1.73 13.78
N GLN A 349 36.14 -2.11 13.49
CA GLN A 349 35.23 -1.32 12.65
C GLN A 349 34.50 -0.21 13.43
N LEU A 350 34.52 -0.25 14.76
CA LEU A 350 33.90 0.75 15.65
C LEU A 350 34.89 1.83 16.09
N GLU A 351 36.17 1.48 16.19
CA GLU A 351 37.28 2.40 16.40
C GLU A 351 37.71 2.94 15.02
N ILE A 352 37.59 4.26 14.80
CA ILE A 352 37.92 4.95 13.53
C ILE A 352 39.35 4.68 13.08
#